data_AF-A0A1V6Z9X9-F1
#
_entry.id   AF-A0A1V6Z9X9-F1
#
_cell.length_a   1.000
_cell.length_b   1.000
_cell.length_c   1.000
_cell.angle_alpha   90.00
_cell.angle_beta   90.00
_cell.angle_gamma   90.00
#
_symmetry.space_group_name_H-M   'P 1'
#
loop_
_entity.id
_entity.type
_entity.pdbx_description
1 polymer ?
#
loop_
_entity_poly.entity_id
_entity_poly.type
_entity_poly.pdbx_seq_one_letter_code
_entity_poly.pdbx_strand_id
1 'polypeptide(L)'
;MSSFNRRHSMADPSQTANALKAGYEALDLLSSSRTDQHDAHRITTLIVEARSLKDKYAAMQREIRPVAPTAKSPTPKEAKKAQSIRFQEETNQRHPNATSVLNRPRPLGDKKRNVPVLVNARGLPFLRYKKPQPRNVSSVIRTKLSRRWAWIERRDRLKLELLFAKDEEEWDRITETKEPSTWSEHPANAIADVNAKIGRFDMRTKELTDSMWKIVLAEKALAEEEASQKQPKQ
;
A
#
# COMPACT_ATOMS: atom_id res chain seq x y z
N MET A 1 6.00 -16.80 40.09
CA MET A 1 6.01 -17.92 39.12
C MET A 1 6.53 -17.59 37.70
N SER A 2 6.96 -16.36 37.38
CA SER A 2 7.41 -16.02 36.00
C SER A 2 8.92 -16.28 35.71
N SER A 3 9.75 -16.50 36.73
CA SER A 3 11.22 -16.63 36.58
C SER A 3 11.73 -18.05 36.32
N PHE A 4 10.91 -19.09 36.56
CA PHE A 4 11.30 -20.50 36.34
C PHE A 4 11.36 -20.81 34.83
N ASN A 5 10.35 -20.36 34.08
CA ASN A 5 10.29 -20.51 32.62
C ASN A 5 11.40 -19.73 31.88
N ARG A 6 11.99 -18.70 32.50
CA ARG A 6 13.06 -17.90 31.89
C ARG A 6 14.42 -18.61 31.90
N ARG A 7 14.61 -19.62 32.74
CA ARG A 7 15.88 -20.35 32.92
C ARG A 7 15.87 -21.76 32.33
N HIS A 8 14.85 -22.11 31.54
CA HIS A 8 14.73 -23.46 30.98
C HIS A 8 15.84 -23.83 29.97
N SER A 9 16.58 -22.85 29.44
CA SER A 9 17.60 -23.04 28.38
C SER A 9 19.04 -23.04 28.91
N MET A 10 19.25 -23.13 30.23
CA MET A 10 20.58 -23.26 30.81
C MET A 10 21.13 -24.66 30.50
N ALA A 11 22.07 -24.73 29.55
CA ALA A 11 22.69 -25.98 29.09
C ALA A 11 23.81 -26.51 30.01
N ASP A 12 24.19 -25.76 31.05
CA ASP A 12 25.29 -26.08 31.96
C ASP A 12 24.79 -26.82 33.21
N PRO A 13 25.23 -28.07 33.46
CA PRO A 13 24.81 -28.87 34.62
C PRO A 13 25.08 -28.17 35.96
N SER A 14 26.17 -27.41 36.08
CA SER A 14 26.54 -26.74 37.34
C SER A 14 25.55 -25.62 37.72
N GLN A 15 25.05 -24.89 36.72
CA GLN A 15 24.06 -23.84 36.91
C GLN A 15 22.70 -24.41 37.29
N THR A 16 22.33 -25.56 36.72
CA THR A 16 21.09 -26.26 37.12
C THR A 16 21.15 -26.75 38.57
N ALA A 17 22.27 -27.35 38.98
CA ALA A 17 22.47 -27.81 40.35
C ALA A 17 22.42 -26.65 41.36
N ASN A 18 23.10 -25.54 41.06
CA ASN A 18 23.09 -24.35 41.93
C ASN A 18 21.70 -23.68 41.98
N ALA A 19 20.98 -23.63 40.87
CA ALA A 19 19.63 -23.07 40.83
C ALA A 19 18.63 -23.93 41.62
N LEU A 20 18.74 -25.26 41.54
CA LEU A 20 17.94 -26.18 42.34
C LEU A 20 18.28 -26.06 43.81
N LYS A 21 19.58 -26.07 44.17
CA LYS A 21 20.04 -25.90 45.56
C LYS A 21 19.51 -24.60 46.19
N ALA A 22 19.68 -23.47 45.51
CA ALA A 22 19.14 -22.19 45.97
C ALA A 22 17.60 -22.19 46.07
N GLY A 23 16.91 -22.93 45.19
CA GLY A 23 15.46 -23.11 45.25
C GLY A 23 15.02 -23.88 46.50
N TYR A 24 15.72 -24.96 46.84
CA TYR A 24 15.47 -25.73 48.06
C TYR A 24 15.79 -24.93 49.32
N GLU A 25 16.92 -24.20 49.36
CA GLU A 25 17.26 -23.31 50.48
C GLU A 25 16.20 -22.22 50.69
N ALA A 26 15.67 -21.64 49.61
CA ALA A 26 14.60 -20.65 49.71
C ALA A 26 13.29 -21.26 50.23
N LEU A 27 12.96 -22.49 49.84
CA LEU A 27 11.78 -23.20 50.34
C LEU A 27 11.92 -23.57 51.81
N ASP A 28 13.11 -24.02 52.21
CA ASP A 28 13.44 -24.35 53.60
C ASP A 28 13.28 -23.12 54.50
N LEU A 29 13.88 -21.99 54.11
CA LEU A 29 13.74 -20.69 54.78
C LEU A 29 12.28 -20.22 54.87
N LEU A 30 11.47 -20.45 53.83
CA LEU A 30 10.05 -20.12 53.86
C LEU A 30 9.30 -21.01 54.87
N SER A 31 9.63 -22.30 54.89
CA SER A 31 8.99 -23.26 55.78
C SER A 31 9.36 -23.04 57.25
N SER A 32 10.62 -22.70 57.54
CA SER A 32 11.13 -22.40 58.88
C SER A 32 10.62 -21.06 59.41
N SER A 33 10.37 -20.08 58.54
CA SER A 33 9.83 -18.76 58.92
C SER A 33 8.45 -18.81 59.59
N ARG A 34 7.70 -19.91 59.44
CA ARG A 34 6.42 -20.10 60.12
C ARG A 34 6.61 -20.37 61.63
N THR A 35 7.73 -20.95 62.01
CA THR A 35 8.06 -21.35 63.38
C THR A 35 9.09 -20.45 64.02
N ASP A 36 10.04 -19.90 63.24
CA ASP A 36 11.11 -19.04 63.72
C ASP A 36 10.96 -17.60 63.21
N GLN A 37 10.91 -16.66 64.15
CA GLN A 37 10.79 -15.21 63.89
C GLN A 37 12.05 -14.63 63.26
N HIS A 38 13.22 -15.23 63.50
CA HIS A 38 14.49 -14.79 62.91
C HIS A 38 14.49 -14.99 61.38
N ASP A 39 14.02 -16.14 60.91
CA ASP A 39 13.94 -16.44 59.47
C ASP A 39 12.88 -15.59 58.77
N ALA A 40 11.76 -15.30 59.44
CA ALA A 40 10.79 -14.33 58.95
C ALA A 40 11.42 -12.94 58.76
N HIS A 41 12.23 -12.48 59.72
CA HIS A 41 12.94 -11.22 59.59
C HIS A 41 13.96 -11.24 58.44
N ARG A 42 14.71 -12.34 58.30
CA ARG A 42 15.66 -12.56 57.20
C ARG A 42 15.00 -12.50 55.82
N ILE A 43 13.79 -13.03 55.67
CA ILE A 43 13.03 -12.90 54.42
C ILE A 43 12.68 -11.43 54.15
N THR A 44 12.24 -10.69 55.17
CA THR A 44 11.90 -9.26 55.00
C THR A 44 13.10 -8.42 54.60
N THR A 45 14.29 -8.65 55.18
CA THR A 45 15.52 -7.94 54.82
C THR A 45 15.93 -8.24 53.38
N LEU A 46 15.91 -9.51 52.97
CA LEU A 46 16.21 -9.91 51.59
C LEU A 46 15.26 -9.28 50.57
N ILE A 47 13.97 -9.14 50.89
CA ILE A 47 13.00 -8.46 50.00
C ILE A 47 13.33 -6.98 49.85
N VAL A 48 13.67 -6.30 50.96
CA VAL A 48 14.05 -4.88 50.94
C VAL A 48 15.34 -4.67 50.15
N GLU A 49 16.34 -5.52 50.37
CA GLU A 49 17.61 -5.49 49.64
C GLU A 49 17.40 -5.72 48.14
N ALA A 50 16.62 -6.75 47.76
CA ALA A 50 16.33 -7.05 46.37
C ALA A 50 15.61 -5.90 45.65
N ARG A 51 14.68 -5.22 46.34
CA ARG A 51 14.03 -4.00 45.82
C ARG A 51 15.05 -2.88 45.62
N SER A 52 15.91 -2.63 46.61
CA SER A 52 16.94 -1.59 46.52
C SER A 52 17.92 -1.82 45.36
N LEU A 53 18.32 -3.08 45.11
CA LEU A 53 19.22 -3.43 44.01
C LEU A 53 18.54 -3.23 42.65
N LYS A 54 17.26 -3.59 42.55
CA LYS A 54 16.46 -3.38 41.34
C LYS A 54 16.33 -1.89 41.01
N ASP A 55 16.08 -1.07 42.03
CA ASP A 55 15.94 0.39 41.86
C ASP A 55 17.27 1.04 41.48
N LYS A 56 18.38 0.63 42.11
CA LYS A 56 19.74 1.05 41.73
C LYS A 56 20.06 0.69 40.28
N TYR A 57 19.74 -0.54 39.86
CA TYR A 57 19.96 -0.98 38.49
C TYR A 57 19.08 -0.21 37.50
N ALA A 58 17.82 0.06 37.85
CA ALA A 58 16.92 0.86 37.02
C ALA A 58 17.39 2.32 36.90
N ALA A 59 17.89 2.92 37.97
CA ALA A 59 18.49 4.25 37.96
C ALA A 59 19.74 4.28 37.06
N MET A 60 20.65 3.33 37.25
CA MET A 60 21.85 3.20 36.41
C MET A 60 21.50 3.03 34.93
N GLN A 61 20.49 2.23 34.60
CA GLN A 61 20.00 2.08 33.21
C GLN A 61 19.39 3.37 32.66
N ARG A 62 18.78 4.21 33.50
CA ARG A 62 18.28 5.54 33.10
C ARG A 62 19.42 6.51 32.85
N GLU A 63 20.47 6.49 33.67
CA GLU A 63 21.68 7.31 33.47
C GLU A 63 22.46 6.90 32.21
N ILE A 64 22.55 5.60 31.92
CA ILE A 64 23.22 5.08 30.72
C ILE A 64 22.39 5.37 29.45
N ARG A 65 21.06 5.51 29.58
CA ARG A 65 20.19 5.78 28.45
C ARG A 65 20.33 7.26 28.07
N PRO A 66 20.88 7.60 26.89
CA PRO A 66 21.02 9.00 26.50
C PRO A 66 19.64 9.68 26.47
N VAL A 67 19.60 10.90 27.03
CA VAL A 67 18.40 11.72 27.32
C VAL A 67 17.56 12.07 26.07
N ALA A 68 18.07 11.80 24.87
CA ALA A 68 17.28 11.77 23.65
C ALA A 68 17.65 10.53 22.83
N PRO A 69 16.69 9.81 22.22
CA PRO A 69 17.04 8.89 21.15
C PRO A 69 17.73 9.72 20.07
N THR A 70 19.04 9.51 19.86
CA THR A 70 19.73 10.03 18.69
C THR A 70 18.91 9.55 17.49
N ALA A 71 18.45 10.50 16.66
CA ALA A 71 17.64 10.19 15.50
C ALA A 71 18.41 9.15 14.67
N LYS A 72 17.96 7.89 14.73
CA LYS A 72 18.60 6.79 14.01
C LYS A 72 18.72 7.24 12.57
N SER A 73 19.93 7.20 12.00
CA SER A 73 20.10 7.48 10.59
C SER A 73 19.11 6.58 9.83
N PRO A 74 18.32 7.15 8.91
CA PRO A 74 17.26 6.40 8.27
C PRO A 74 17.88 5.20 7.57
N THR A 75 17.30 4.03 7.81
CA THR A 75 17.72 2.82 7.10
C THR A 75 17.57 3.05 5.59
N PRO A 76 18.35 2.38 4.74
CA PRO A 76 18.25 2.55 3.28
C PRO A 76 16.84 2.35 2.72
N LYS A 77 16.03 1.52 3.39
CA LYS A 77 14.61 1.31 3.05
C LYS A 77 13.74 2.52 3.38
N GLU A 78 13.94 3.13 4.55
CA GLU A 78 13.23 4.34 4.97
C GLU A 78 13.60 5.53 4.08
N ALA A 79 14.87 5.68 3.71
CA ALA A 79 15.31 6.70 2.77
C ALA A 79 14.63 6.57 1.40
N LYS A 80 14.56 5.35 0.85
CA LYS A 80 13.83 5.08 -0.42
C LYS A 80 12.34 5.39 -0.31
N LYS A 81 11.71 5.03 0.82
CA LYS A 81 10.30 5.34 1.07
C LYS A 81 10.07 6.85 1.12
N ALA A 82 10.91 7.58 1.85
CA ALA A 82 10.82 9.04 1.95
C ALA A 82 11.01 9.72 0.58
N GLN A 83 11.98 9.28 -0.23
CA GLN A 83 12.15 9.77 -1.61
C GLN A 83 10.93 9.51 -2.48
N SER A 84 10.32 8.31 -2.35
CA SER A 84 9.09 8.01 -3.10
C SER A 84 7.91 8.88 -2.65
N ILE A 85 7.81 9.21 -1.36
CA ILE A 85 6.74 10.07 -0.83
C ILE A 85 6.93 11.50 -1.38
N ARG A 86 8.14 12.05 -1.26
CA ARG A 86 8.48 13.38 -1.80
C ARG A 86 8.18 13.48 -3.29
N PHE A 87 8.59 12.48 -4.08
CA PHE A 87 8.28 12.46 -5.51
C PHE A 87 6.78 12.43 -5.79
N GLN A 88 5.98 11.71 -4.99
CA GLN A 88 4.53 11.74 -5.13
C GLN A 88 3.95 13.10 -4.79
N GLU A 89 4.46 13.76 -3.75
CA GLU A 89 4.05 15.10 -3.35
C GLU A 89 4.33 16.13 -4.43
N GLU A 90 5.55 16.12 -4.98
CA GLU A 90 5.96 16.99 -6.10
C GLU A 90 5.12 16.77 -7.35
N THR A 91 4.75 15.52 -7.64
CA THR A 91 4.01 15.14 -8.86
C THR A 91 2.49 15.06 -8.65
N ASN A 92 1.99 15.57 -7.53
CA ASN A 92 0.54 15.61 -7.26
C ASN A 92 -0.20 16.49 -8.26
N GLN A 93 0.41 17.61 -8.66
CA GLN A 93 -0.18 18.56 -9.60
C GLN A 93 0.53 18.50 -10.95
N ARG A 94 -0.18 18.88 -12.01
CA ARG A 94 0.43 19.10 -13.31
C ARG A 94 1.11 20.47 -13.28
N HIS A 95 2.38 20.51 -13.68
CA HIS A 95 3.07 21.79 -13.86
C HIS A 95 2.33 22.65 -14.89
N PRO A 96 2.09 23.96 -14.63
CA PRO A 96 1.27 24.82 -15.49
C PRO A 96 1.80 24.87 -16.93
N ASN A 97 3.13 24.89 -17.10
CA ASN A 97 3.77 24.95 -18.41
C ASN A 97 4.08 23.56 -19.03
N ALA A 98 3.42 22.49 -18.57
CA ALA A 98 3.69 21.15 -19.08
C ALA A 98 3.10 20.94 -20.48
N THR A 99 3.97 20.82 -21.49
CA THR A 99 3.59 20.42 -22.86
C THR A 99 2.84 19.09 -22.87
N SER A 100 1.86 18.97 -23.77
CA SER A 100 1.15 17.70 -23.98
C SER A 100 2.13 16.58 -24.35
N VAL A 101 1.87 15.39 -23.79
CA VAL A 101 2.62 14.16 -24.12
C VAL A 101 2.41 13.75 -25.58
N LEU A 102 1.31 14.19 -26.20
CA LEU A 102 0.99 13.88 -27.60
C LEU A 102 1.82 14.70 -28.60
N ASN A 103 2.43 15.81 -28.18
CA ASN A 103 3.24 16.68 -29.04
C ASN A 103 4.71 16.23 -29.11
N ARG A 104 4.94 14.93 -28.92
CA ARG A 104 6.27 14.31 -28.93
C ARG A 104 6.49 13.62 -30.29
N PRO A 105 7.74 13.43 -30.74
CA PRO A 105 9.01 13.65 -30.05
C PRO A 105 9.45 15.12 -29.92
N ARG A 106 10.25 15.45 -28.89
CA ARG A 106 10.84 16.79 -28.70
C ARG A 106 12.33 16.80 -29.04
N PRO A 107 12.91 17.92 -29.49
CA PRO A 107 14.36 18.03 -29.61
C PRO A 107 14.99 17.95 -28.22
N LEU A 108 15.87 16.96 -28.03
CA LEU A 108 16.79 16.92 -26.91
C LEU A 108 18.14 17.32 -27.49
N GLY A 109 18.80 18.33 -26.93
CA GLY A 109 20.20 18.64 -27.29
C GLY A 109 21.12 17.49 -26.87
N ASP A 110 22.10 17.75 -26.00
CA ASP A 110 23.11 16.71 -25.69
C ASP A 110 22.61 15.54 -24.82
N LYS A 111 21.40 15.63 -24.27
CA LYS A 111 20.86 14.63 -23.32
C LYS A 111 20.42 13.35 -24.04
N LYS A 112 20.68 12.19 -23.43
CA LYS A 112 20.19 10.89 -23.91
C LYS A 112 18.66 10.86 -23.92
N ARG A 113 18.07 10.54 -25.07
CA ARG A 113 16.63 10.31 -25.22
C ARG A 113 16.17 9.11 -24.42
N ASN A 114 15.12 9.32 -23.63
CA ASN A 114 14.48 8.27 -22.85
C ASN A 114 13.16 7.90 -23.51
N VAL A 115 13.16 6.76 -24.20
CA VAL A 115 11.99 6.23 -24.92
C VAL A 115 10.94 5.78 -23.89
N PRO A 116 9.72 6.34 -23.91
CA PRO A 116 8.68 5.91 -22.99
C PRO A 116 8.19 4.50 -23.30
N VAL A 117 7.76 3.80 -22.26
CA VAL A 117 7.09 2.50 -22.41
C VAL A 117 5.58 2.73 -22.44
N LEU A 118 4.91 2.22 -23.47
CA LEU A 118 3.46 2.15 -23.53
C LEU A 118 2.95 1.08 -22.56
N VAL A 119 2.14 1.50 -21.59
CA VAL A 119 1.58 0.62 -20.56
C VAL A 119 0.06 0.70 -20.62
N ASN A 120 -0.60 -0.45 -20.47
CA ASN A 120 -2.05 -0.54 -20.35
C ASN A 120 -2.46 -0.77 -18.88
N ALA A 121 -3.33 0.09 -18.35
CA ALA A 121 -3.95 -0.06 -17.03
C ALA A 121 -5.44 -0.38 -17.18
N ARG A 122 -5.79 -1.68 -17.21
CA ARG A 122 -7.18 -2.18 -17.32
C ARG A 122 -7.98 -1.52 -18.46
N GLY A 123 -7.36 -1.39 -19.62
CA GLY A 123 -7.93 -0.78 -20.81
C GLY A 123 -7.49 0.66 -21.05
N LEU A 124 -6.91 1.36 -20.07
CA LEU A 124 -6.41 2.73 -20.26
C LEU A 124 -4.91 2.77 -20.61
N PRO A 125 -4.52 3.24 -21.81
CA PRO A 125 -3.14 3.40 -22.22
C PRO A 125 -2.53 4.65 -21.58
N PHE A 126 -1.26 4.56 -21.20
CA PHE A 126 -0.46 5.73 -20.86
C PHE A 126 1.03 5.47 -21.13
N LEU A 127 1.77 6.55 -21.36
CA LEU A 127 3.21 6.51 -21.56
C LEU A 127 3.94 6.69 -20.23
N ARG A 128 4.83 5.75 -19.90
CA ARG A 128 5.65 5.78 -18.68
C ARG A 128 7.11 6.06 -19.04
N TYR A 129 7.61 7.22 -18.59
CA TYR A 129 9.00 7.63 -18.82
C TYR A 129 9.97 7.17 -17.72
N LYS A 130 9.57 7.23 -16.45
CA LYS A 130 10.41 6.89 -15.29
C LYS A 130 9.60 6.16 -14.23
N LYS A 131 10.29 5.40 -13.37
CA LYS A 131 9.74 4.86 -12.12
C LYS A 131 10.27 5.70 -10.93
N PRO A 132 9.45 5.99 -9.90
CA PRO A 132 8.03 5.66 -9.77
C PRO A 132 7.12 6.49 -10.70
N GLN A 133 5.89 6.02 -10.93
CA GLN A 133 4.92 6.73 -11.78
C GLN A 133 4.45 8.02 -11.09
N PRO A 134 4.32 9.15 -11.80
CA PRO A 134 3.88 10.40 -11.19
C PRO A 134 2.44 10.28 -10.67
N ARG A 135 2.16 10.96 -9.54
CA ARG A 135 0.92 10.80 -8.78
C ARG A 135 -0.29 11.36 -9.51
N ASN A 136 -0.13 12.46 -10.25
CA ASN A 136 -1.17 13.04 -11.10
C ASN A 136 -1.72 12.05 -12.14
N VAL A 137 -0.85 11.37 -12.90
CA VAL A 137 -1.26 10.37 -13.91
C VAL A 137 -1.95 9.20 -13.24
N SER A 138 -1.40 8.70 -12.14
CA SER A 138 -2.01 7.61 -11.37
C SER A 138 -3.40 7.98 -10.85
N SER A 139 -3.59 9.22 -10.41
CA SER A 139 -4.89 9.74 -9.97
C SER A 139 -5.91 9.77 -11.10
N VAL A 140 -5.54 10.33 -12.26
CA VAL A 140 -6.42 10.40 -13.44
C VAL A 140 -6.82 9.01 -13.92
N ILE A 141 -5.89 8.05 -13.96
CA ILE A 141 -6.18 6.66 -14.33
C ILE A 141 -7.21 6.07 -13.37
N ARG A 142 -7.00 6.20 -12.05
CA ARG A 142 -7.97 5.71 -11.05
C ARG A 142 -9.34 6.32 -11.25
N THR A 143 -9.43 7.64 -11.39
CA THR A 143 -10.71 8.34 -11.62
C THR A 143 -11.43 7.83 -12.87
N LYS A 144 -10.71 7.66 -13.99
CA LYS A 144 -11.30 7.14 -15.24
C LYS A 144 -11.77 5.69 -15.09
N LEU A 145 -10.97 4.83 -14.44
CA LEU A 145 -11.35 3.44 -14.18
C LEU A 145 -12.56 3.35 -13.26
N SER A 146 -12.62 4.13 -12.19
CA SER A 146 -13.76 4.18 -11.28
C SER A 146 -15.04 4.62 -12.02
N ARG A 147 -14.95 5.62 -12.91
CA ARG A 147 -16.10 6.04 -13.74
C ARG A 147 -16.58 4.93 -14.67
N ARG A 148 -15.66 4.23 -15.34
CA ARG A 148 -16.01 3.10 -16.22
C ARG A 148 -16.65 1.96 -15.42
N TRP A 149 -16.13 1.68 -14.23
CA TRP A 149 -16.68 0.67 -13.34
C TRP A 149 -18.11 1.01 -12.89
N ALA A 150 -18.36 2.26 -12.51
CA ALA A 150 -19.70 2.73 -12.16
C ALA A 150 -20.71 2.57 -13.31
N TRP A 151 -20.28 2.72 -14.57
CA TRP A 151 -21.13 2.43 -15.72
C TRP A 151 -21.45 0.94 -15.86
N ILE A 152 -20.46 0.07 -15.62
CA ILE A 152 -20.67 -1.39 -15.66
C ILE A 152 -21.65 -1.81 -14.57
N GLU A 153 -21.44 -1.36 -13.33
CA GLU A 153 -22.35 -1.63 -12.21
C GLU A 153 -23.75 -1.12 -12.51
N ARG A 154 -23.89 0.10 -13.05
CA ARG A 154 -25.19 0.64 -13.45
C ARG A 154 -25.87 -0.21 -14.51
N ARG A 155 -25.13 -0.64 -15.54
CA ARG A 155 -25.67 -1.52 -16.60
C ARG A 155 -26.17 -2.83 -15.99
N ASP A 156 -25.39 -3.44 -15.11
CA ASP A 156 -25.72 -4.74 -14.54
C ASP A 156 -26.93 -4.65 -13.59
N ARG A 157 -27.04 -3.56 -12.83
CA ARG A 157 -28.26 -3.24 -12.07
C ARG A 157 -29.48 -3.05 -12.99
N LEU A 158 -29.36 -2.24 -14.04
CA LEU A 158 -30.47 -1.99 -14.98
C LEU A 158 -30.94 -3.26 -15.69
N LYS A 159 -30.06 -4.23 -15.93
CA LYS A 159 -30.45 -5.53 -16.49
C LYS A 159 -31.38 -6.31 -15.56
N LEU A 160 -31.18 -6.22 -14.25
CA LEU A 160 -32.11 -6.81 -13.28
C LEU A 160 -33.44 -6.04 -13.26
N GLU A 161 -33.38 -4.71 -13.27
CA GLU A 161 -34.59 -3.86 -13.35
C GLU A 161 -35.39 -4.13 -14.63
N LEU A 162 -34.72 -4.42 -15.75
CA LEU A 162 -35.38 -4.81 -17.01
C LEU A 162 -36.15 -6.14 -16.89
N LEU A 163 -35.67 -7.09 -16.07
CA LEU A 163 -36.40 -8.34 -15.85
C LEU A 163 -37.68 -8.07 -15.05
N PHE A 164 -37.57 -7.35 -13.94
CA PHE A 164 -38.74 -6.96 -13.15
C PHE A 164 -39.76 -6.13 -13.94
N ALA A 165 -39.27 -5.23 -14.80
CA ALA A 165 -40.15 -4.44 -15.66
C ALA A 165 -40.95 -5.30 -16.65
N LYS A 166 -40.37 -6.40 -17.14
CA LYS A 166 -41.10 -7.35 -18.00
C LYS A 166 -42.13 -8.16 -17.22
N ASP A 167 -41.79 -8.54 -15.99
CA ASP A 167 -42.75 -9.20 -15.10
C ASP A 167 -43.94 -8.26 -14.84
N GLU A 168 -43.70 -6.97 -14.57
CA GLU A 168 -44.76 -5.97 -14.35
C GLU A 168 -45.65 -5.78 -15.58
N GLU A 169 -45.08 -5.75 -16.78
CA GLU A 169 -45.88 -5.75 -18.03
C GLU A 169 -46.78 -6.98 -18.16
N GLU A 170 -46.30 -8.15 -17.72
CA GLU A 170 -47.12 -9.36 -17.69
C GLU A 170 -48.24 -9.25 -16.66
N TRP A 171 -47.99 -8.65 -15.50
CA TRP A 171 -49.01 -8.36 -14.49
C TRP A 171 -50.07 -7.36 -14.99
N ASP A 172 -49.66 -6.27 -15.65
CA ASP A 172 -50.58 -5.31 -16.26
C ASP A 172 -51.48 -5.99 -17.31
N ARG A 173 -50.88 -6.89 -18.12
CA ARG A 173 -51.62 -7.67 -19.11
C ARG A 173 -52.68 -8.58 -18.47
N ILE A 174 -52.40 -9.17 -17.30
CA ILE A 174 -53.35 -10.04 -16.59
C ILE A 174 -54.45 -9.22 -15.89
N THR A 175 -54.10 -8.06 -15.37
CA THR A 175 -55.01 -7.18 -14.60
C THR A 175 -55.83 -6.23 -15.47
N GLU A 176 -55.57 -6.22 -16.79
CA GLU A 176 -56.16 -5.29 -17.77
C GLU A 176 -55.88 -3.80 -17.46
N THR A 177 -54.85 -3.55 -16.66
CA THR A 177 -54.37 -2.19 -16.35
C THR A 177 -53.67 -1.63 -17.58
N LYS A 178 -54.03 -0.41 -17.99
CA LYS A 178 -53.42 0.29 -19.13
C LYS A 178 -52.59 1.47 -18.65
N GLU A 179 -51.28 1.26 -18.58
CA GLU A 179 -50.31 2.34 -18.42
C GLU A 179 -49.96 2.97 -19.80
N PRO A 180 -49.63 4.28 -19.86
CA PRO A 180 -49.31 4.97 -21.11
C PRO A 180 -47.94 4.62 -21.67
N SER A 181 -47.05 4.02 -20.86
CA SER A 181 -45.69 3.62 -21.25
C SER A 181 -45.38 2.20 -20.84
N THR A 182 -44.52 1.54 -21.61
CA THR A 182 -44.05 0.17 -21.38
C THR A 182 -42.97 0.17 -20.29
N TRP A 183 -43.16 -0.56 -19.19
CA TRP A 183 -42.23 -0.57 -18.05
C TRP A 183 -40.78 -0.87 -18.44
N SER A 184 -40.58 -1.76 -19.42
CA SER A 184 -39.28 -2.19 -19.91
C SER A 184 -38.59 -1.18 -20.82
N GLU A 185 -39.30 -0.18 -21.34
CA GLU A 185 -38.76 0.84 -22.24
C GLU A 185 -37.67 1.67 -21.53
N HIS A 186 -37.97 2.16 -20.33
CA HIS A 186 -37.05 2.99 -19.56
C HIS A 186 -35.72 2.28 -19.21
N PRO A 187 -35.71 1.08 -18.60
CA PRO A 187 -34.46 0.36 -18.33
C PRO A 187 -33.74 -0.05 -19.61
N ALA A 188 -34.45 -0.40 -20.69
CA ALA A 188 -33.83 -0.72 -21.98
C ALA A 188 -33.10 0.49 -22.57
N ASN A 189 -33.74 1.66 -22.61
CA ASN A 189 -33.14 2.92 -23.06
C ASN A 189 -31.93 3.31 -22.20
N ALA A 190 -32.04 3.18 -20.87
CA ALA A 190 -30.94 3.46 -19.96
C ALA A 190 -29.75 2.51 -20.16
N ILE A 191 -29.98 1.22 -20.46
CA ILE A 191 -28.93 0.25 -20.80
C ILE A 191 -28.24 0.65 -22.10
N ALA A 192 -29.01 1.02 -23.13
CA ALA A 192 -28.47 1.47 -24.41
C ALA A 192 -27.56 2.70 -24.25
N ASP A 193 -27.99 3.68 -23.45
CA ASP A 193 -27.21 4.88 -23.12
C ASP A 193 -25.88 4.55 -22.43
N VAL A 194 -25.91 3.63 -21.46
CA VAL A 194 -24.71 3.22 -20.73
C VAL A 194 -23.75 2.46 -21.64
N ASN A 195 -24.27 1.55 -22.48
CA ASN A 195 -23.47 0.85 -23.48
C ASN A 195 -22.83 1.82 -24.48
N ALA A 196 -23.57 2.83 -24.95
CA ALA A 196 -23.03 3.88 -25.81
C ALA A 196 -21.94 4.72 -25.12
N LYS A 197 -22.04 4.96 -23.80
CA LYS A 197 -20.98 5.63 -23.03
C LYS A 197 -19.72 4.77 -22.92
N ILE A 198 -19.87 3.47 -22.64
CA ILE A 198 -18.76 2.51 -22.58
C ILE A 198 -18.09 2.38 -23.96
N GLY A 199 -18.87 2.20 -25.02
CA GLY A 199 -18.36 2.09 -26.39
C GLY A 199 -17.60 3.35 -26.83
N ARG A 200 -18.14 4.54 -26.57
CA ARG A 200 -17.43 5.82 -26.84
C ARG A 200 -16.12 5.93 -26.07
N PHE A 201 -16.10 5.48 -24.81
CA PHE A 201 -14.88 5.47 -24.00
C PHE A 201 -13.83 4.52 -24.58
N ASP A 202 -14.21 3.29 -24.92
CA ASP A 202 -13.31 2.28 -25.46
C ASP A 202 -12.76 2.71 -26.84
N MET A 203 -13.58 3.33 -27.69
CA MET A 203 -13.16 3.92 -28.98
C MET A 203 -12.09 5.00 -28.83
N ARG A 204 -12.36 6.03 -28.01
CA ARG A 204 -11.36 7.09 -27.73
C ARG A 204 -10.08 6.54 -27.14
N THR A 205 -10.21 5.45 -26.39
CA THR A 205 -9.08 4.80 -25.74
C THR A 205 -8.21 4.05 -26.76
N LYS A 206 -8.82 3.42 -27.76
CA LYS A 206 -8.13 2.83 -28.92
C LYS A 206 -7.38 3.91 -29.70
N GLU A 207 -8.04 5.00 -30.07
CA GLU A 207 -7.41 6.14 -30.78
C GLU A 207 -6.22 6.72 -30.00
N LEU A 208 -6.37 6.84 -28.68
CA LEU A 208 -5.30 7.28 -27.79
C LEU A 208 -4.14 6.29 -27.77
N THR A 209 -4.41 4.99 -27.81
CA THR A 209 -3.37 3.95 -27.87
C THR A 209 -2.57 4.07 -29.16
N ASP A 210 -3.26 4.22 -30.30
CA ASP A 210 -2.61 4.31 -31.61
C ASP A 210 -1.73 5.57 -31.73
N SER A 211 -2.22 6.71 -31.24
CA SER A 211 -1.43 7.95 -31.20
C SER A 211 -0.20 7.83 -30.29
N MET A 212 -0.35 7.24 -29.10
CA MET A 212 0.78 7.01 -28.19
C MET A 212 1.79 6.02 -28.78
N TRP A 213 1.35 5.00 -29.51
CA TRP A 213 2.22 4.03 -30.15
C TRP A 213 3.08 4.66 -31.24
N LYS A 214 2.49 5.52 -32.09
CA LYS A 214 3.23 6.30 -33.10
C LYS A 214 4.35 7.13 -32.47
N ILE A 215 4.08 7.73 -31.30
CA ILE A 215 5.08 8.50 -30.55
C ILE A 215 6.23 7.61 -30.06
N VAL A 216 5.94 6.42 -29.53
CA VAL A 216 6.97 5.48 -29.09
C VAL A 216 7.87 5.07 -30.24
N LEU A 217 7.30 4.79 -31.42
CA LEU A 217 8.06 4.46 -32.62
C LEU A 217 8.96 5.63 -33.06
N ALA A 218 8.42 6.85 -33.09
CA ALA A 218 9.18 8.05 -33.46
C ALA A 218 10.31 8.36 -32.46
N GLU A 219 10.04 8.26 -31.15
CA GLU A 219 11.06 8.44 -30.10
C GLU A 219 12.15 7.36 -30.18
N LYS A 220 11.80 6.13 -30.57
CA LYS A 220 12.75 5.03 -30.75
C LYS A 220 13.66 5.26 -31.96
N ALA A 221 13.10 5.65 -33.11
CA ALA A 221 13.87 5.96 -34.31
C ALA A 221 14.88 7.09 -34.05
N LEU A 222 14.44 8.20 -33.44
CA LEU A 222 15.35 9.30 -33.08
C LEU A 222 16.42 8.88 -32.06
N ALA A 223 16.08 8.00 -31.12
CA ALA A 223 17.06 7.50 -30.16
C ALA A 223 18.17 6.67 -30.83
N GLU A 224 17.83 5.92 -31.89
CA GLU A 224 18.79 5.14 -32.68
C GLU A 224 19.68 6.04 -33.55
N GLU A 225 19.11 7.09 -34.16
CA GLU A 225 19.87 8.12 -34.90
C GLU A 225 20.86 8.86 -33.99
N GLU A 226 20.40 9.36 -32.83
CA GLU A 226 21.23 10.05 -31.84
C GLU A 226 22.34 9.13 -31.28
N ALA A 227 22.05 7.84 -31.11
CA ALA A 227 23.05 6.87 -30.66
C ALA A 227 24.13 6.61 -31.72
N SER A 228 23.72 6.56 -33.00
CA SER A 228 24.63 6.35 -34.13
C SER A 228 25.54 7.56 -34.36
N GLN A 229 25.04 8.79 -34.18
CA GLN A 229 25.85 10.01 -34.27
C GLN A 229 26.89 10.14 -33.14
N LYS A 230 26.60 9.57 -31.96
CA LYS A 230 27.50 9.59 -30.79
C LYS A 230 28.58 8.51 -30.81
N GLN A 231 28.45 7.49 -31.65
CA GLN A 231 29.51 6.52 -31.93
C GLN A 231 30.37 7.13 -33.04
N PRO A 232 31.50 7.81 -32.75
CA PRO A 232 32.35 8.31 -33.81
C PRO A 232 32.81 7.12 -34.66
N LYS A 233 32.70 7.26 -35.99
CA LYS A 233 33.33 6.36 -36.96
C LYS A 233 34.79 6.15 -36.51
N GLN A 234 35.09 4.95 -36.02
CA GLN A 234 36.45 4.47 -35.82
C GLN A 234 37.11 4.22 -37.18
#